data_AF-A0A259IQX0-F1
#
_entry.id   AF-A0A259IQX0-F1
#
_cell.length_a   1.000
_cell.length_b   1.000
_cell.length_c   1.000
_cell.angle_alpha   90.00
_cell.angle_beta   90.00
_cell.angle_gamma   90.00
#
_symmetry.space_group_name_H-M   'P 1'
#
loop_
_entity.id
_entity.type
_entity.pdbx_description
1 polymer ?
#
loop_
_entity_poly.entity_id
_entity_poly.type
_entity_poly.pdbx_seq_one_letter_code
_entity_poly.pdbx_strand_id
1 'polypeptide(L)'
;MSNFNEETVKSVHHWTQNLFTFTTTRDPGFRFLNGQFAMIGLMVEGKPLLRAYSMASANYEEDLQFFSIKVQNGPLTSRLQHLKIGDKILVGRKATGTLIQDNL
;
A
#
# COMPACT_ATOMS: atom_id res chain seq x y z
N MET A 1 14.93 -2.66 15.07
CA MET A 1 14.18 -1.61 14.34
C MET A 1 13.41 -2.30 13.24
N SER A 2 12.08 -2.16 13.17
CA SER A 2 11.27 -2.79 12.11
C SER A 2 11.51 -2.09 10.78
N ASN A 3 11.58 -2.86 9.69
CA ASN A 3 11.78 -2.35 8.32
C ASN A 3 10.50 -1.72 7.71
N PHE A 4 9.46 -1.55 8.52
CA PHE A 4 8.11 -1.17 8.11
C PHE A 4 7.57 -0.06 9.00
N ASN A 5 6.78 0.83 8.40
CA ASN A 5 5.86 1.71 9.10
C ASN A 5 4.49 1.03 9.20
N GLU A 6 3.78 1.27 10.30
CA GLU A 6 2.39 0.86 10.44
C GLU A 6 1.48 2.03 10.10
N GLU A 7 0.81 1.93 8.96
CA GLU A 7 -0.10 2.97 8.47
C GLU A 7 -1.55 2.57 8.70
N THR A 8 -2.40 3.55 8.92
CA THR A 8 -3.82 3.36 9.25
C THR A 8 -4.67 3.63 8.02
N VAL A 9 -5.56 2.69 7.68
CA VAL A 9 -6.51 2.85 6.58
C VAL A 9 -7.48 4.00 6.90
N LYS A 10 -7.57 4.97 5.99
CA LYS A 10 -8.43 6.16 6.09
C LYS A 10 -9.69 6.05 5.24
N SER A 11 -9.60 5.41 4.07
CA SER A 11 -10.76 5.17 3.21
C SER A 11 -10.60 3.88 2.41
N VAL A 12 -11.73 3.28 2.04
CA VAL A 12 -11.79 2.10 1.17
C VAL A 12 -12.92 2.33 0.17
N HIS A 13 -12.62 2.17 -1.11
CA HIS A 13 -13.59 2.28 -2.19
C HIS A 13 -13.50 1.06 -3.11
N HIS A 14 -14.60 0.32 -3.22
CA HIS A 14 -14.68 -0.84 -4.12
C HIS A 14 -15.27 -0.43 -5.47
N TRP A 15 -14.44 -0.42 -6.50
CA TRP A 15 -14.86 -0.11 -7.88
C TRP A 15 -15.66 -1.27 -8.48
N THR A 16 -15.19 -2.50 -8.27
CA THR A 16 -15.82 -3.72 -8.80
C THR A 16 -15.65 -4.89 -7.82
N GLN A 17 -16.17 -6.05 -8.23
CA GLN A 17 -15.92 -7.32 -7.52
C GLN A 17 -14.45 -7.71 -7.47
N ASN A 18 -13.62 -7.15 -8.36
CA ASN A 18 -12.20 -7.48 -8.47
C ASN A 18 -11.26 -6.30 -8.21
N LEU A 19 -11.76 -5.07 -8.07
CA LEU A 19 -10.92 -3.88 -8.00
C LEU A 19 -11.35 -2.98 -6.84
N PHE A 20 -10.39 -2.43 -6.11
CA PHE A 20 -10.63 -1.47 -5.04
C PHE A 20 -9.43 -0.56 -4.82
N THR A 21 -9.70 0.61 -4.27
CA THR A 21 -8.70 1.56 -3.79
C THR A 21 -8.84 1.68 -2.29
N PHE A 22 -7.73 1.92 -1.60
CA PHE A 22 -7.75 2.37 -0.22
C PHE A 22 -6.67 3.43 -0.01
N THR A 23 -6.91 4.29 0.98
CA THR A 23 -5.94 5.30 1.42
C THR A 23 -5.47 4.99 2.82
N THR A 24 -4.26 5.42 3.16
CA THR A 24 -3.70 5.30 4.51
C THR A 24 -3.07 6.59 4.96
N THR A 25 -2.81 6.68 6.27
CA THR A 25 -1.80 7.62 6.78
C THR A 25 -0.46 7.42 6.06
N ARG A 26 0.39 8.43 6.17
CA ARG A 26 1.75 8.42 5.67
C ARG A 26 2.69 8.86 6.78
N ASP A 27 3.70 8.05 7.06
CA ASP A 27 4.82 8.47 7.89
C ASP A 27 5.45 9.78 7.36
N PRO A 28 5.61 10.82 8.20
CA PRO A 28 6.16 12.11 7.78
C PRO A 28 7.58 12.05 7.20
N GLY A 29 8.34 10.98 7.44
CA GLY A 29 9.66 10.72 6.88
C GLY A 29 9.62 9.91 5.57
N PHE A 30 8.48 9.34 5.18
CA PHE A 30 8.37 8.56 3.97
C PHE A 30 8.47 9.46 2.72
N ARG A 31 9.45 9.18 1.86
CA ARG A 31 9.72 9.90 0.62
C ARG A 31 9.74 8.93 -0.55
N PHE A 32 9.18 9.35 -1.69
CA PHE A 32 9.18 8.59 -2.93
C PHE A 32 9.13 9.52 -4.15
N LEU A 33 9.50 9.00 -5.32
CA LEU A 33 9.29 9.65 -6.61
C LEU A 33 8.00 9.13 -7.25
N ASN A 34 7.25 10.02 -7.91
CA ASN A 34 6.00 9.63 -8.60
C ASN A 34 6.27 8.48 -9.59
N GLY A 35 5.48 7.41 -9.47
CA GLY A 35 5.60 6.18 -10.26
C GLY A 35 6.45 5.06 -9.64
N GLN A 36 7.06 5.28 -8.47
CA GLN A 36 7.67 4.20 -7.68
C GLN A 36 6.63 3.29 -7.00
N PHE A 37 7.12 2.17 -6.46
CA PHE A 37 6.39 1.25 -5.61
C PHE A 37 7.09 1.03 -4.26
N ALA A 38 6.33 0.56 -3.27
CA ALA A 38 6.82 0.10 -1.99
C ALA A 38 6.26 -1.30 -1.68
N MET A 39 6.90 -2.02 -0.76
CA MET A 39 6.32 -3.26 -0.23
C MET A 39 5.22 -2.89 0.76
N ILE A 40 4.00 -3.38 0.56
CA ILE A 40 2.93 -3.27 1.56
C ILE A 40 2.45 -4.64 1.99
N GLY A 41 1.75 -4.71 3.13
CA GLY A 41 1.13 -5.96 3.52
C GLY A 41 0.43 -5.94 4.86
N LEU A 42 0.19 -7.13 5.40
CA LEU A 42 -0.50 -7.37 6.67
C LEU A 42 0.34 -8.29 7.55
N MET A 43 0.13 -8.21 8.86
CA MET A 43 0.61 -9.24 9.79
C MET A 43 -0.35 -10.44 9.74
N VAL A 44 0.19 -11.63 9.43
CA VAL A 44 -0.55 -12.89 9.38
C VAL A 44 0.22 -13.90 10.21
N GLU A 45 -0.40 -14.45 11.25
CA GLU A 45 0.23 -15.45 12.13
C GLU A 45 1.59 -14.99 12.69
N GLY A 46 1.68 -13.70 13.05
CA GLY A 46 2.91 -13.10 13.59
C GLY A 46 4.00 -12.81 12.55
N LYS A 47 3.74 -13.03 11.25
CA LYS A 47 4.71 -12.77 10.17
C LYS A 47 4.16 -11.76 9.14
N PRO A 48 5.03 -10.89 8.58
CA PRO A 48 4.61 -9.96 7.55
C PRO A 48 4.38 -10.68 6.22
N LEU A 49 3.17 -10.55 5.67
CA LEU A 49 2.83 -11.02 4.33
C LEU A 49 2.81 -9.83 3.37
N LEU A 50 3.81 -9.73 2.49
CA LEU A 50 4.09 -8.52 1.73
C LEU A 50 3.98 -8.72 0.21
N ARG A 51 3.59 -7.67 -0.51
CA ARG A 51 3.64 -7.57 -1.98
C ARG A 51 4.04 -6.16 -2.39
N ALA A 52 4.62 -6.03 -3.58
CA ALA A 52 4.94 -4.74 -4.17
C ALA A 52 3.66 -4.04 -4.66
N TYR A 53 3.49 -2.77 -4.30
CA TYR A 53 2.39 -1.92 -4.74
C TYR A 53 2.90 -0.54 -5.11
N SER A 54 2.51 -0.06 -6.29
CA SER A 54 2.75 1.32 -6.70
C SER A 54 2.02 2.29 -5.78
N MET A 55 2.65 3.42 -5.48
CA MET A 55 1.95 4.55 -4.85
C MET A 55 1.08 5.19 -5.92
N ALA A 56 -0.24 5.13 -5.72
CA ALA A 56 -1.22 5.76 -6.60
C ALA A 56 -1.50 7.23 -6.22
N SER A 57 -1.00 7.71 -5.08
CA SER A 57 -0.97 9.13 -4.73
C SER A 57 0.31 9.80 -5.21
N ALA A 58 0.25 11.12 -5.36
CA ALA A 58 1.42 11.94 -5.63
C ALA A 58 2.30 12.10 -4.39
N ASN A 59 3.61 12.28 -4.59
CA ASN A 59 4.59 12.32 -3.52
C ASN A 59 4.52 13.51 -2.57
N TYR A 60 3.72 14.53 -2.90
CA TYR A 60 3.44 15.68 -2.04
C TYR A 60 2.12 15.56 -1.27
N GLU A 61 1.30 14.55 -1.54
CA GLU A 61 0.05 14.33 -0.81
C GLU A 61 0.31 13.83 0.62
N GLU A 62 -0.56 14.22 1.54
CA GLU A 62 -0.46 13.81 2.95
C GLU A 62 -0.73 12.32 3.16
N ASP A 63 -1.50 11.70 2.27
CA ASP A 63 -1.91 10.31 2.37
C ASP A 63 -1.30 9.43 1.28
N LEU A 64 -1.13 8.16 1.60
CA LEU A 64 -0.78 7.14 0.61
C LEU A 64 -2.07 6.57 0.02
N GLN A 65 -2.11 6.42 -1.30
CA GLN A 65 -3.18 5.72 -1.98
C GLN A 65 -2.63 4.48 -2.70
N PHE A 66 -3.38 3.38 -2.63
CA PHE A 66 -3.07 2.14 -3.34
C PHE A 66 -4.29 1.66 -4.11
N PHE A 67 -4.04 1.21 -5.34
CA PHE A 67 -5.04 0.53 -6.16
C PHE A 67 -4.73 -0.96 -6.22
N SER A 68 -5.71 -1.80 -5.93
CA SER A 68 -5.51 -3.23 -5.74
C SER A 68 -6.54 -4.06 -6.48
N ILE A 69 -6.07 -5.20 -6.98
CA ILE A 69 -6.91 -6.32 -7.39
C ILE A 69 -7.38 -7.13 -6.16
N LYS A 70 -8.49 -7.86 -6.31
CA LYS A 70 -8.98 -8.86 -5.38
C LYS A 70 -8.85 -10.24 -6.05
N VAL A 71 -7.87 -11.02 -5.61
CA VAL A 71 -7.75 -12.44 -6.00
C VAL A 71 -8.20 -13.28 -4.81
N GLN A 72 -9.30 -14.01 -4.97
CA GLN A 72 -9.96 -14.75 -3.87
C GLN A 72 -9.03 -15.76 -3.18
N ASN A 73 -8.16 -16.41 -3.94
CA ASN A 73 -7.16 -17.36 -3.42
C ASN A 73 -5.75 -16.76 -3.32
N GLY A 74 -5.61 -15.44 -3.52
CA GLY A 74 -4.33 -14.74 -3.46
C GLY A 74 -3.89 -14.58 -2.00
N PRO A 75 -2.63 -14.90 -1.63
CA PRO A 75 -2.20 -14.86 -0.22
C PRO A 75 -2.50 -13.54 0.50
N LEU A 76 -2.19 -12.41 -0.15
CA LEU A 76 -2.42 -11.09 0.44
C LEU A 76 -3.82 -10.56 0.13
N THR A 77 -4.20 -10.52 -1.15
CA THR A 77 -5.41 -9.81 -1.60
C THR A 77 -6.71 -10.45 -1.14
N SER A 78 -6.72 -11.75 -0.83
CA SER A 78 -7.88 -12.41 -0.23
C SER A 78 -8.24 -11.84 1.14
N ARG A 79 -7.24 -11.28 1.86
CA ARG A 79 -7.38 -10.61 3.15
C ARG A 79 -7.51 -9.10 2.97
N LEU A 80 -6.66 -8.50 2.13
CA LEU A 80 -6.61 -7.06 1.89
C LEU A 80 -7.94 -6.51 1.34
N GLN A 81 -8.71 -7.31 0.60
CA GLN A 81 -10.03 -6.91 0.11
C GLN A 81 -11.06 -6.62 1.22
N HIS A 82 -10.80 -7.05 2.46
CA HIS A 82 -11.69 -6.88 3.61
C HIS A 82 -11.28 -5.74 4.54
N LEU A 83 -10.30 -4.92 4.14
CA LEU A 83 -9.87 -3.74 4.89
C LEU A 83 -11.05 -2.83 5.26
N LYS A 84 -10.99 -2.27 6.46
CA LYS A 84 -11.89 -1.24 6.97
C LYS A 84 -11.10 -0.02 7.43
N ILE A 85 -11.79 1.12 7.52
CA ILE A 85 -11.22 2.33 8.11
C ILE A 85 -10.77 2.03 9.54
N GLY A 86 -9.55 2.44 9.89
CA GLY A 86 -8.91 2.18 11.18
C GLY A 86 -8.00 0.95 11.19
N ASP A 87 -8.10 0.04 10.22
CA ASP A 87 -7.21 -1.11 10.12
C ASP A 87 -5.76 -0.67 9.88
N LYS A 88 -4.81 -1.49 10.35
CA LYS A 88 -3.38 -1.25 10.16
C LYS A 88 -2.83 -2.07 8.99
N ILE A 89 -1.97 -1.44 8.20
CA ILE A 89 -1.16 -2.11 7.19
C ILE A 89 0.32 -1.83 7.41
N LEU A 90 1.17 -2.71 6.91
CA LEU A 90 2.60 -2.50 6.83
C LEU A 90 2.94 -1.76 5.55
N VAL A 91 3.78 -0.74 5.65
CA VAL A 91 4.38 -0.03 4.51
C VAL A 91 5.90 -0.07 4.66
N GLY A 92 6.59 -0.65 3.69
CA GLY A 92 8.04 -0.74 3.66
C GLY A 92 8.66 0.63 3.48
N ARG A 93 9.71 0.93 4.25
CA ARG A 93 10.33 2.26 4.30
C ARG A 93 11.09 2.68 3.03
N LYS A 94 11.32 1.75 2.10
CA LYS A 94 12.07 1.99 0.87
C LYS A 94 11.15 1.89 -0.34
N ALA A 95 10.89 3.03 -0.97
CA ALA A 95 10.32 3.08 -2.31
C ALA A 95 11.40 2.80 -3.37
N THR A 96 11.02 2.14 -4.46
CA THR A 96 11.91 1.80 -5.59
C THR A 96 11.10 1.66 -6.87
N GLY A 97 11.76 1.42 -8.00
CA GLY A 97 11.12 1.24 -9.31
C GLY A 97 11.67 2.20 -10.35
N THR A 98 11.44 1.84 -11.62
CA THR A 98 12.02 2.53 -12.78
C THR A 98 11.06 3.45 -13.50
N LEU A 99 9.76 3.43 -13.18
CA LEU A 99 8.75 4.29 -13.80
C LEU A 99 8.77 5.69 -13.18
N ILE A 100 9.92 6.35 -13.24
CA ILE A 100 10.13 7.72 -12.75
C ILE A 100 10.45 8.63 -13.93
N GLN A 101 10.19 9.93 -13.75
CA GLN A 101 10.42 10.92 -14.80
C GLN A 101 11.87 10.96 -15.28
N ASP A 102 12.84 10.79 -14.37
CA ASP A 102 14.28 10.82 -14.68
C ASP A 102 14.75 9.69 -15.63
N ASN A 103 13.90 8.68 -15.86
CA ASN A 103 14.19 7.54 -16.73
C ASN A 103 13.53 7.65 -18.12
N LEU A 104 12.90 8.79 -18.44
CA LEU A 104 12.32 9.08 -19.76
C LEU A 104 13.29 9.93 -20.60
#